data_AF-A0A1B6MIM5-F1
#
_entry.id   AF-A0A1B6MIM5-F1
#
_cell.length_a   1.000
_cell.length_b   1.000
_cell.length_c   1.000
_cell.angle_alpha   90.00
_cell.angle_beta   90.00
_cell.angle_gamma   90.00
#
_symmetry.space_group_name_H-M   'P 1'
#
loop_
_entity.id
_entity.type
_entity.pdbx_description
1 polymer ?
#
loop_
_entity_poly.entity_id
_entity_poly.type
_entity_poly.pdbx_seq_one_letter_code
_entity_poly.pdbx_strand_id
1 'polypeptide(L)'
;LMWRHFLQTTSPPPPPDRVAFHPALLHNEIVPFIYECFETKIVTQFPDLSREMLNVLGAVVCGAHHNALRGICPATVNLVMSVVSLPTVDSAIQSTALKCFTAMISVLHRSLPHERQIEVTTVLEKLHEVMTEVVSRDQDPDIRVPTLLHLVHTLQSILTATHSTQSLQSLMVRAKLVDALLHTLDQTADCHKSHMELVITIISALNRLVIGSVEGKERMVKVSGYSRIFDCLRLIEAPTKKLLEVLIAMITEEEDIICLKDMKLVNSEPLVPFVHWMGELASDEQVWLACTLEEICTNSLQSKATACQSGVMVAVCQLLTSATVDPRAATHLVLLIESLASYSITARELKQLFLLLRTDQEKKNSFRNLLLAAVLNITRKAGLQLHCDSYFDVEDQTDGITITDMRKWNGAVYGFSFHCWLRLEPIHVSSPINTPPRRQIFNFLTTQGTGIEA
;
A
#
# COMPACT_ATOMS: atom_id res chain seq x y z
N LEU A 1 -33.39 -17.20 -15.52
CA LEU A 1 -32.69 -18.19 -14.67
C LEU A 1 -33.09 -17.95 -13.23
N MET A 2 -33.95 -18.81 -12.66
CA MET A 2 -34.45 -18.63 -11.28
C MET A 2 -33.43 -18.99 -10.20
N TRP A 3 -32.45 -19.83 -10.53
CA TRP A 3 -31.43 -20.31 -9.61
C TRP A 3 -30.10 -20.42 -10.36
N ARG A 4 -29.00 -20.00 -9.73
CA ARG A 4 -27.63 -20.24 -10.22
C ARG A 4 -26.88 -21.11 -9.24
N HIS A 5 -26.00 -21.95 -9.76
CA HIS A 5 -25.12 -22.73 -8.93
C HIS A 5 -24.09 -21.80 -8.27
N PHE A 6 -24.34 -21.49 -7.00
CA PHE A 6 -23.60 -20.56 -6.17
C PHE A 6 -22.08 -20.84 -6.13
N LEU A 7 -21.67 -22.11 -6.25
CA LEU A 7 -20.27 -22.54 -6.12
C LEU A 7 -19.50 -22.71 -7.44
N GLN A 8 -20.13 -22.62 -8.63
CA GLN A 8 -19.49 -23.02 -9.91
C GLN A 8 -19.50 -21.97 -11.03
N THR A 9 -20.15 -20.82 -10.90
CA THR A 9 -20.23 -19.89 -12.05
C THR A 9 -19.09 -18.87 -12.06
N THR A 10 -18.04 -19.17 -12.83
CA THR A 10 -17.07 -18.19 -13.34
C THR A 10 -17.56 -17.48 -14.60
N SER A 11 -18.68 -17.91 -15.19
CA SER A 11 -19.23 -17.32 -16.42
C SER A 11 -20.23 -16.19 -16.12
N PRO A 12 -20.14 -15.06 -16.84
CA PRO A 12 -21.09 -13.97 -16.70
C PRO A 12 -22.51 -14.42 -17.11
N PRO A 13 -23.57 -13.76 -16.60
CA PRO A 13 -24.93 -14.01 -17.04
C PRO A 13 -25.07 -14.02 -18.57
N PRO A 14 -25.87 -14.95 -19.14
CA PRO A 14 -26.39 -14.70 -20.47
C PRO A 14 -27.16 -13.37 -20.44
N PRO A 15 -27.03 -12.53 -21.48
CA PRO A 15 -27.74 -11.26 -21.56
C PRO A 15 -29.25 -11.50 -21.41
N PRO A 16 -29.99 -10.53 -20.82
CA PRO A 16 -31.42 -10.68 -20.52
C PRO A 16 -32.24 -11.11 -21.74
N ASP A 17 -31.87 -10.65 -22.93
CA ASP A 17 -32.50 -10.97 -24.21
C ASP A 17 -32.38 -12.44 -24.64
N ARG A 18 -31.49 -13.22 -24.00
CA ARG A 18 -31.31 -14.66 -24.25
C ARG A 18 -32.05 -15.55 -23.25
N VAL A 19 -32.79 -14.98 -22.30
CA VAL A 19 -33.52 -15.76 -21.30
C VAL A 19 -35.00 -15.83 -21.69
N ALA A 20 -35.45 -17.01 -22.13
CA ALA A 20 -36.84 -17.23 -22.57
C ALA A 20 -37.92 -16.99 -21.49
N PHE A 21 -37.54 -16.98 -20.21
CA PHE A 21 -38.46 -16.83 -19.08
C PHE A 21 -37.93 -15.85 -18.03
N HIS A 22 -38.80 -14.93 -17.60
CA HIS A 22 -38.52 -14.01 -16.52
C HIS A 22 -38.41 -14.78 -15.19
N PRO A 23 -37.44 -14.45 -14.31
CA PRO A 23 -37.34 -15.06 -12.99
C PRO A 23 -38.59 -14.76 -12.15
N ALA A 24 -39.12 -15.74 -11.43
CA ALA A 24 -40.21 -15.52 -10.47
C ALA A 24 -39.73 -14.67 -9.29
N LEU A 25 -40.66 -13.94 -8.68
CA LEU A 25 -40.41 -13.18 -7.45
C LEU A 25 -40.11 -14.13 -6.29
N LEU A 26 -39.11 -13.78 -5.49
CA LEU A 26 -38.80 -14.47 -4.24
C LEU A 26 -40.01 -14.37 -3.30
N HIS A 27 -40.48 -15.52 -2.82
CA HIS A 27 -41.60 -15.57 -1.88
C HIS A 27 -41.17 -14.96 -0.53
N ASN A 28 -42.07 -14.18 0.10
CA ASN A 28 -41.75 -13.39 1.30
C ASN A 28 -41.27 -14.23 2.48
N GLU A 29 -41.72 -15.48 2.58
CA GLU A 29 -41.35 -16.42 3.65
C GLU A 29 -39.96 -17.05 3.51
N ILE A 30 -39.30 -16.94 2.35
CA ILE A 30 -38.01 -17.62 2.13
C ILE A 30 -36.91 -17.03 3.03
N VAL A 31 -36.83 -15.71 3.14
CA VAL A 31 -35.81 -15.05 3.97
C VAL A 31 -36.04 -15.29 5.47
N PRO A 32 -37.27 -15.11 6.01
CA PRO A 32 -37.58 -15.49 7.39
C PRO A 32 -37.30 -16.97 7.69
N PHE A 33 -37.72 -17.88 6.81
CA PHE A 33 -37.47 -19.31 6.99
C PHE A 33 -35.98 -19.65 7.09
N ILE A 34 -35.16 -19.09 6.17
CA ILE A 34 -33.70 -19.26 6.24
C ILE A 34 -33.18 -18.69 7.56
N TYR A 35 -33.65 -17.52 7.98
CA TYR A 35 -33.21 -16.88 9.22
C TYR A 35 -33.50 -17.74 10.45
N GLU A 36 -34.74 -18.20 10.62
CA GLU A 36 -35.18 -19.05 11.72
C GLU A 36 -34.37 -20.35 11.80
N CYS A 37 -34.02 -20.95 10.66
CA CYS A 37 -33.19 -22.15 10.62
C CYS A 37 -31.84 -21.93 11.32
N PHE A 38 -31.20 -20.77 11.15
CA PHE A 38 -29.91 -20.49 11.79
C PHE A 38 -30.03 -20.06 13.26
N GLU A 39 -31.19 -19.55 13.70
CA GLU A 39 -31.46 -19.34 15.13
C GLU A 39 -31.57 -20.68 15.91
N THR A 40 -32.05 -21.75 15.28
CA THR A 40 -32.26 -23.06 15.94
C THR A 40 -31.00 -23.93 16.05
N LYS A 41 -29.80 -23.33 16.16
CA LYS A 41 -28.50 -24.04 16.30
C LYS A 41 -28.19 -25.07 15.19
N ILE A 42 -28.79 -24.90 14.00
CA ILE A 42 -28.63 -25.82 12.85
C ILE A 42 -27.16 -26.06 12.47
N VAL A 43 -26.31 -25.04 12.63
CA VAL A 43 -24.88 -25.10 12.33
C VAL A 43 -24.18 -26.20 13.13
N THR A 44 -24.55 -26.35 14.41
CA THR A 44 -23.92 -27.31 15.31
C THR A 44 -24.59 -28.68 15.27
N GLN A 45 -25.91 -28.74 15.02
CA GLN A 45 -26.69 -29.98 15.07
C GLN A 45 -26.79 -30.68 13.71
N PHE A 46 -26.82 -29.91 12.62
CA PHE A 46 -27.02 -30.40 11.25
C PHE A 46 -26.09 -29.66 10.28
N PRO A 47 -24.76 -29.89 10.35
CA PRO A 47 -23.77 -29.14 9.58
C PRO A 47 -23.99 -29.22 8.06
N ASP A 48 -24.33 -30.40 7.53
CA ASP A 48 -24.64 -30.56 6.10
C ASP A 48 -25.85 -29.73 5.68
N LEU A 49 -26.92 -29.76 6.46
CA LEU A 49 -28.13 -28.98 6.19
C LEU A 49 -27.85 -27.48 6.28
N SER A 50 -27.03 -27.04 7.24
CA SER A 50 -26.61 -25.65 7.36
C SER A 50 -25.84 -25.18 6.13
N ARG A 51 -24.94 -26.03 5.57
CA ARG A 51 -24.21 -25.73 4.35
C ARG A 51 -25.16 -25.62 3.16
N GLU A 52 -26.12 -26.54 3.02
CA GLU A 52 -27.10 -26.46 1.94
C GLU A 52 -28.01 -25.22 2.07
N MET A 53 -28.36 -24.82 3.30
CA MET A 53 -29.14 -23.59 3.50
C MET A 53 -28.34 -22.33 3.12
N LEU A 54 -27.03 -22.29 3.40
CA LEU A 54 -26.13 -21.24 2.91
C LEU A 54 -26.03 -21.27 1.37
N ASN A 55 -25.99 -22.45 0.76
CA ASN A 55 -25.99 -22.59 -0.70
C ASN A 55 -27.29 -22.06 -1.32
N VAL A 56 -28.45 -22.32 -0.68
CA VAL A 56 -29.75 -21.78 -1.11
C VAL A 56 -29.73 -20.25 -1.02
N LEU A 57 -29.29 -19.68 0.11
CA LEU A 57 -29.17 -18.22 0.25
C LEU A 57 -28.21 -17.64 -0.80
N GLY A 58 -27.05 -18.25 -0.99
CA GLY A 58 -26.08 -17.88 -2.02
C GLY A 58 -26.65 -17.95 -3.44
N ALA A 59 -27.48 -18.96 -3.73
CA ALA A 59 -28.14 -19.11 -5.03
C ALA A 59 -29.21 -18.03 -5.27
N VAL A 60 -29.92 -17.59 -4.23
CA VAL A 60 -30.83 -16.44 -4.29
C VAL A 60 -30.06 -15.16 -4.58
N VAL A 61 -28.94 -14.93 -3.85
CA VAL A 61 -28.08 -13.75 -4.02
C VAL A 61 -27.42 -13.70 -5.40
N CYS A 62 -26.92 -14.82 -5.90
CA CYS A 62 -26.31 -14.92 -7.24
C CYS A 62 -27.34 -15.05 -8.38
N GLY A 63 -28.63 -15.11 -8.05
CA GLY A 63 -29.72 -15.35 -8.98
C GLY A 63 -30.18 -14.11 -9.74
N ALA A 64 -31.47 -13.81 -9.68
CA ALA A 64 -32.04 -12.62 -10.31
C ALA A 64 -31.78 -11.38 -9.44
N HIS A 65 -31.41 -10.26 -10.07
CA HIS A 65 -31.01 -9.03 -9.36
C HIS A 65 -32.03 -8.54 -8.33
N HIS A 66 -33.32 -8.49 -8.70
CA HIS A 66 -34.40 -8.06 -7.80
C HIS A 66 -34.61 -9.03 -6.61
N ASN A 67 -34.35 -10.33 -6.79
CA ASN A 67 -34.44 -11.32 -5.72
C ASN A 67 -33.22 -11.24 -4.80
N ALA A 68 -32.04 -10.98 -5.36
CA ALA A 68 -30.83 -10.75 -4.60
C ALA A 68 -31.00 -9.54 -3.68
N LEU A 69 -31.48 -8.41 -4.22
CA LEU A 69 -31.76 -7.20 -3.42
C LEU A 69 -32.78 -7.44 -2.32
N ARG A 70 -33.78 -8.31 -2.53
CA ARG A 70 -34.73 -8.73 -1.48
C ARG A 70 -34.10 -9.65 -0.43
N GLY A 71 -33.20 -10.53 -0.84
CA GLY A 71 -32.51 -11.48 0.04
C GLY A 71 -31.39 -10.87 0.88
N ILE A 72 -30.80 -9.76 0.42
CA ILE A 72 -29.73 -9.05 1.13
C ILE A 72 -30.35 -8.00 2.05
N CYS A 73 -30.41 -8.31 3.34
CA CYS A 73 -30.92 -7.41 4.38
C CYS A 73 -30.07 -7.53 5.65
N PRO A 74 -30.24 -6.64 6.65
CA PRO A 74 -29.45 -6.68 7.87
C PRO A 74 -29.50 -8.04 8.60
N ALA A 75 -30.65 -8.71 8.58
CA ALA A 75 -30.83 -10.02 9.22
C ALA A 75 -29.99 -11.12 8.55
N THR A 76 -29.99 -11.20 7.21
CA THR A 76 -29.24 -12.23 6.47
C THR A 76 -27.73 -11.97 6.52
N VAL A 77 -27.30 -10.71 6.52
CA VAL A 77 -25.89 -10.34 6.71
C VAL A 77 -25.41 -10.74 8.11
N ASN A 78 -26.17 -10.41 9.15
CA ASN A 78 -25.83 -10.78 10.53
C ASN A 78 -25.80 -12.29 10.72
N LEU A 79 -26.75 -13.03 10.12
CA LEU A 79 -26.77 -14.48 10.13
C LEU A 79 -25.49 -15.06 9.53
N VAL A 80 -25.13 -14.66 8.32
CA VAL A 80 -23.92 -15.15 7.63
C VAL A 80 -22.68 -14.87 8.46
N MET A 81 -22.56 -13.65 9.01
CA MET A 81 -21.42 -13.27 9.85
C MET A 81 -21.40 -13.99 11.20
N SER A 82 -22.57 -14.28 11.79
CA SER A 82 -22.64 -15.08 13.02
C SER A 82 -22.14 -16.50 12.80
N VAL A 83 -22.44 -17.12 11.64
CA VAL A 83 -21.94 -18.47 11.29
C VAL A 83 -20.42 -18.46 11.23
N VAL A 84 -19.83 -17.43 10.61
CA VAL A 84 -18.37 -17.28 10.53
C VAL A 84 -17.75 -17.05 11.91
N SER A 85 -18.42 -16.29 12.76
CA SER A 85 -17.96 -16.02 14.11
C SER A 85 -18.01 -17.25 15.01
N LEU A 86 -18.82 -18.28 14.74
CA LEU A 86 -18.96 -19.40 15.67
C LEU A 86 -17.63 -20.19 15.81
N PRO A 87 -17.20 -20.51 17.04
CA PRO A 87 -16.01 -21.34 17.23
C PRO A 87 -16.27 -22.77 16.77
N THR A 88 -15.21 -23.46 16.33
CA THR A 88 -15.24 -24.91 16.04
C THR A 88 -16.23 -25.35 14.95
N VAL A 89 -16.60 -24.44 14.04
CA VAL A 89 -17.40 -24.77 12.85
C VAL A 89 -16.53 -25.37 11.76
N ASP A 90 -17.08 -26.29 10.98
CA ASP A 90 -16.40 -26.82 9.78
C ASP A 90 -15.98 -25.68 8.85
N SER A 91 -14.69 -25.70 8.47
CA SER A 91 -14.08 -24.80 7.50
C SER A 91 -14.91 -24.68 6.21
N ALA A 92 -15.52 -25.78 5.75
CA ALA A 92 -16.36 -25.75 4.55
C ALA A 92 -17.61 -24.86 4.72
N ILE A 93 -18.23 -24.86 5.91
CA ILE A 93 -19.40 -24.03 6.23
C ILE A 93 -18.98 -22.56 6.32
N GLN A 94 -17.88 -22.26 7.02
CA GLN A 94 -17.33 -20.90 7.11
C GLN A 94 -16.98 -20.34 5.72
N SER A 95 -16.31 -21.15 4.89
CA SER A 95 -15.99 -20.78 3.50
C SER A 95 -17.25 -20.52 2.67
N THR A 96 -18.30 -21.32 2.84
CA THR A 96 -19.59 -21.13 2.15
C THR A 96 -20.28 -19.84 2.58
N ALA A 97 -20.28 -19.55 3.88
CA ALA A 97 -20.81 -18.31 4.44
C ALA A 97 -20.06 -17.09 3.89
N LEU A 98 -18.72 -17.11 3.88
CA LEU A 98 -17.89 -16.02 3.38
C LEU A 98 -17.99 -15.79 1.87
N LYS A 99 -18.16 -16.87 1.08
CA LYS A 99 -18.51 -16.75 -0.35
C LYS A 99 -19.87 -16.08 -0.52
N CYS A 100 -20.83 -16.37 0.35
CA CYS A 100 -22.17 -15.78 0.30
C CYS A 100 -22.06 -14.28 0.59
N PHE A 101 -21.32 -13.93 1.65
CA PHE A 101 -21.00 -12.55 2.00
C PHE A 101 -20.32 -11.77 0.87
N THR A 102 -19.33 -12.37 0.19
CA THR A 102 -18.66 -11.77 -0.98
C THR A 102 -19.64 -11.50 -2.12
N ALA A 103 -20.56 -12.44 -2.37
CA ALA A 103 -21.59 -12.28 -3.38
C ALA A 103 -22.59 -11.16 -3.00
N MET A 104 -22.98 -11.06 -1.72
CA MET A 104 -23.84 -9.97 -1.23
C MET A 104 -23.22 -8.60 -1.49
N ILE A 105 -21.93 -8.41 -1.14
CA ILE A 105 -21.20 -7.16 -1.40
C ILE A 105 -21.14 -6.87 -2.91
N SER A 106 -20.83 -7.89 -3.71
CA SER A 106 -20.74 -7.74 -5.17
C SER A 106 -22.05 -7.29 -5.81
N VAL A 107 -23.19 -7.79 -5.31
CA VAL A 107 -24.52 -7.36 -5.76
C VAL A 107 -24.79 -5.93 -5.31
N LEU A 108 -24.64 -5.63 -4.01
CA LEU A 108 -24.92 -4.30 -3.47
C LEU A 108 -24.09 -3.20 -4.14
N HIS A 109 -22.80 -3.47 -4.37
CA HIS A 109 -21.88 -2.54 -5.00
C HIS A 109 -22.29 -2.16 -6.44
N ARG A 110 -22.85 -3.11 -7.19
CA ARG A 110 -23.35 -2.90 -8.56
C ARG A 110 -24.78 -2.31 -8.62
N SER A 111 -25.49 -2.28 -7.49
CA SER A 111 -26.88 -1.82 -7.39
C SER A 111 -26.95 -0.31 -7.10
N LEU A 112 -28.05 0.36 -7.44
CA LEU A 112 -28.21 1.78 -7.11
C LEU A 112 -28.53 1.95 -5.61
N PRO A 113 -28.08 3.03 -4.94
CA PRO A 113 -28.29 3.21 -3.50
C PRO A 113 -29.74 3.08 -3.04
N HIS A 114 -30.70 3.61 -3.81
CA HIS A 114 -32.13 3.57 -3.47
C HIS A 114 -32.77 2.18 -3.64
N GLU A 115 -32.10 1.24 -4.29
CA GLU A 115 -32.57 -0.14 -4.46
C GLU A 115 -32.10 -1.07 -3.31
N ARG A 116 -31.15 -0.60 -2.50
CA ARG A 116 -30.50 -1.39 -1.45
C ARG A 116 -31.33 -1.34 -0.16
N GLN A 117 -31.42 -2.49 0.52
CA GLN A 117 -31.94 -2.54 1.90
C GLN A 117 -30.88 -2.21 2.95
N ILE A 118 -29.60 -2.33 2.59
CA ILE A 118 -28.45 -2.12 3.46
C ILE A 118 -27.28 -1.57 2.64
N GLU A 119 -26.55 -0.61 3.21
CA GLU A 119 -25.40 -0.01 2.53
C GLU A 119 -24.17 -0.92 2.53
N VAL A 120 -23.37 -0.82 1.47
CA VAL A 120 -22.13 -1.61 1.31
C VAL A 120 -21.17 -1.38 2.48
N THR A 121 -21.03 -0.13 2.95
CA THR A 121 -20.17 0.19 4.10
C THR A 121 -20.64 -0.54 5.37
N THR A 122 -21.94 -0.57 5.65
CA THR A 122 -22.50 -1.25 6.83
C THR A 122 -22.28 -2.76 6.79
N VAL A 123 -22.34 -3.37 5.60
CA VAL A 123 -21.99 -4.78 5.43
C VAL A 123 -20.51 -5.01 5.71
N LEU A 124 -19.62 -4.18 5.18
CA LEU A 124 -18.18 -4.26 5.43
C LEU A 124 -17.81 -4.00 6.91
N GLU A 125 -18.54 -3.13 7.60
CA GLU A 125 -18.38 -2.90 9.04
C GLU A 125 -18.68 -4.17 9.86
N LYS A 126 -19.62 -5.02 9.42
CA LYS A 126 -19.81 -6.34 10.07
C LYS A 126 -18.63 -7.28 9.89
N LEU A 127 -17.92 -7.21 8.77
CA LEU A 127 -16.68 -7.96 8.61
C LEU A 127 -15.59 -7.46 9.58
N HIS A 128 -15.47 -6.14 9.74
CA HIS A 128 -14.57 -5.53 10.72
C HIS A 128 -14.89 -5.97 12.16
N GLU A 129 -16.17 -5.95 12.54
CA GLU A 129 -16.62 -6.37 13.87
C GLU A 129 -16.27 -7.84 14.14
N VAL A 130 -16.60 -8.76 13.23
CA VAL A 130 -16.29 -10.19 13.41
C VAL A 130 -14.79 -10.46 13.40
N MET A 131 -14.00 -9.77 12.57
CA MET A 131 -12.53 -9.88 12.64
C MET A 131 -12.02 -9.47 14.03
N THR A 132 -12.49 -8.34 14.55
CA THR A 132 -12.08 -7.84 15.87
C THR A 132 -12.52 -8.78 17.00
N GLU A 133 -13.73 -9.33 16.89
CA GLU A 133 -14.25 -10.33 17.82
C GLU A 133 -13.40 -11.60 17.81
N VAL A 134 -13.13 -12.18 16.64
CA VAL A 134 -12.34 -13.42 16.51
C VAL A 134 -10.92 -13.21 17.04
N VAL A 135 -10.30 -12.05 16.78
CA VAL A 135 -8.98 -11.72 17.31
C VAL A 135 -8.98 -11.60 18.83
N SER A 136 -9.99 -10.95 19.43
CA SER A 136 -10.03 -10.67 20.87
C SER A 136 -10.43 -11.86 21.75
N ARG A 137 -10.84 -12.99 21.14
CA ARG A 137 -11.19 -14.20 21.89
C ARG A 137 -9.96 -14.87 22.49
N ASP A 138 -10.11 -15.27 23.75
CA ASP A 138 -9.20 -16.15 24.46
C ASP A 138 -9.44 -17.61 24.02
N GLN A 139 -8.90 -17.94 22.85
CA GLN A 139 -9.00 -19.26 22.21
C GLN A 139 -7.63 -19.73 21.76
N ASP A 140 -7.48 -21.05 21.67
CA ASP A 140 -6.30 -21.69 21.11
C ASP A 140 -5.99 -21.11 19.71
N PRO A 141 -4.76 -20.63 19.45
CA PRO A 141 -4.34 -20.18 18.13
C PRO A 141 -4.70 -21.14 17.00
N ASP A 142 -4.63 -22.46 17.24
CA ASP A 142 -4.93 -23.48 16.22
C ASP A 142 -6.40 -23.46 15.77
N ILE A 143 -7.32 -22.97 16.60
CA ILE A 143 -8.75 -22.82 16.27
C ILE A 143 -9.01 -21.44 15.65
N ARG A 144 -8.33 -20.40 16.16
CA ARG A 144 -8.56 -19.00 15.77
C ARG A 144 -7.97 -18.67 14.40
N VAL A 145 -6.76 -19.13 14.12
CA VAL A 145 -5.97 -18.76 12.92
C VAL A 145 -6.63 -19.18 11.61
N PRO A 146 -7.20 -20.38 11.45
CA PRO A 146 -7.92 -20.75 10.22
C PRO A 146 -9.09 -19.81 9.92
N THR A 147 -9.84 -19.41 10.96
CA THR A 147 -10.96 -18.47 10.80
C THR A 147 -10.46 -17.09 10.36
N LEU A 148 -9.37 -16.60 10.96
CA LEU A 148 -8.74 -15.35 10.55
C LEU A 148 -8.21 -15.41 9.11
N LEU A 149 -7.57 -16.51 8.71
CA LEU A 149 -7.14 -16.71 7.33
C LEU A 149 -8.31 -16.61 6.35
N HIS A 150 -9.44 -17.29 6.63
CA HIS A 150 -10.63 -17.19 5.79
C HIS A 150 -11.18 -15.76 5.71
N LEU A 151 -11.24 -15.05 6.83
CA LEU A 151 -11.70 -13.65 6.88
C LEU A 151 -10.81 -12.74 6.04
N VAL A 152 -9.48 -12.88 6.15
CA VAL A 152 -8.52 -12.06 5.39
C VAL A 152 -8.55 -12.40 3.89
N HIS A 153 -8.64 -13.68 3.52
CA HIS A 153 -8.82 -14.08 2.12
C HIS A 153 -10.14 -13.58 1.52
N THR A 154 -11.19 -13.43 2.34
CA THR A 154 -12.46 -12.86 1.91
C THR A 154 -12.29 -11.40 1.49
N LEU A 155 -11.49 -10.60 2.22
CA LEU A 155 -11.17 -9.22 1.83
C LEU A 155 -10.52 -9.16 0.43
N GLN A 156 -9.56 -10.05 0.19
CA GLN A 156 -8.90 -10.15 -1.12
C GLN A 156 -9.89 -10.59 -2.22
N SER A 157 -10.78 -11.53 -1.89
CA SER A 157 -11.82 -12.02 -2.81
C SER A 157 -12.85 -10.94 -3.17
N ILE A 158 -13.21 -10.08 -2.22
CA ILE A 158 -14.11 -8.94 -2.46
C ILE A 158 -13.49 -7.96 -3.47
N LEU A 159 -12.19 -7.68 -3.33
CA LEU A 159 -11.47 -6.77 -4.22
C LEU A 159 -11.32 -7.33 -5.65
N THR A 160 -11.18 -8.66 -5.80
CA THR A 160 -11.06 -9.32 -7.12
C THR A 160 -12.41 -9.57 -7.80
N ALA A 161 -13.51 -9.67 -7.04
CA ALA A 161 -14.84 -9.98 -7.56
C ALA A 161 -15.51 -8.82 -8.34
N THR A 162 -14.93 -7.62 -8.36
CA THR A 162 -15.52 -6.45 -9.00
C THR A 162 -14.56 -5.72 -9.93
N HIS A 163 -15.12 -5.06 -10.94
CA HIS A 163 -14.36 -4.26 -11.90
C HIS A 163 -13.97 -2.86 -11.37
N SER A 164 -14.42 -2.47 -10.17
CA SER A 164 -14.22 -1.13 -9.60
C SER A 164 -13.49 -1.22 -8.27
N THR A 165 -12.24 -1.69 -8.32
CA THR A 165 -11.41 -1.91 -7.15
C THR A 165 -11.22 -0.64 -6.31
N GLN A 166 -11.02 0.53 -6.93
CA GLN A 166 -10.80 1.80 -6.21
C GLN A 166 -11.98 2.22 -5.32
N SER A 167 -13.22 2.06 -5.81
CA SER A 167 -14.39 2.45 -5.02
C SER A 167 -14.61 1.51 -3.84
N LEU A 168 -14.38 0.21 -4.01
CA LEU A 168 -14.40 -0.75 -2.91
C LEU A 168 -13.26 -0.52 -1.91
N GLN A 169 -12.04 -0.23 -2.37
CA GLN A 169 -10.91 0.11 -1.49
C GLN A 169 -11.28 1.27 -0.56
N SER A 170 -11.84 2.35 -1.11
CA SER A 170 -12.32 3.50 -0.30
C SER A 170 -13.39 3.08 0.72
N LEU A 171 -14.39 2.28 0.32
CA LEU A 171 -15.42 1.79 1.22
C LEU A 171 -14.85 0.88 2.33
N MET A 172 -13.84 0.06 2.02
CA MET A 172 -13.19 -0.84 2.97
C MET A 172 -12.29 -0.08 3.95
N VAL A 173 -11.60 0.97 3.48
CA VAL A 173 -10.85 1.90 4.35
C VAL A 173 -11.80 2.63 5.29
N ARG A 174 -12.94 3.13 4.80
CA ARG A 174 -14.00 3.76 5.62
C ARG A 174 -14.58 2.80 6.66
N ALA A 175 -14.73 1.52 6.31
CA ALA A 175 -15.17 0.45 7.22
C ALA A 175 -14.07 0.00 8.22
N LYS A 176 -12.93 0.71 8.30
CA LYS A 176 -11.82 0.45 9.24
C LYS A 176 -11.18 -0.94 9.09
N LEU A 177 -11.20 -1.50 7.87
CA LEU A 177 -10.61 -2.82 7.62
C LEU A 177 -9.06 -2.78 7.64
N VAL A 178 -8.44 -1.64 7.31
CA VAL A 178 -7.00 -1.43 7.48
C VAL A 178 -6.61 -1.55 8.97
N ASP A 179 -7.38 -0.91 9.85
CA ASP A 179 -7.15 -0.97 11.29
C ASP A 179 -7.34 -2.37 11.86
N ALA A 180 -8.38 -3.09 11.44
CA ALA A 180 -8.60 -4.47 11.85
C ALA A 180 -7.45 -5.39 11.42
N LEU A 181 -6.94 -5.24 10.20
CA LEU A 181 -5.80 -6.03 9.70
C LEU A 181 -4.54 -5.75 10.51
N LEU A 182 -4.22 -4.49 10.76
CA LEU A 182 -3.06 -4.13 11.59
C LEU A 182 -3.22 -4.58 13.04
N HIS A 183 -4.43 -4.48 13.62
CA HIS A 183 -4.70 -5.01 14.96
C HIS A 183 -4.55 -6.55 14.99
N THR A 184 -5.03 -7.24 13.96
CA THR A 184 -4.82 -8.69 13.82
C THR A 184 -3.34 -9.02 13.75
N LEU A 185 -2.56 -8.25 12.99
CA LEU A 185 -1.12 -8.42 12.86
C LEU A 185 -0.41 -8.29 14.22
N ASP A 186 -0.70 -7.22 14.96
CA ASP A 186 -0.09 -6.98 16.28
C ASP A 186 -0.37 -8.14 17.25
N GLN A 187 -1.58 -8.71 17.23
CA GLN A 187 -1.98 -9.83 18.09
C GLN A 187 -1.38 -11.18 17.65
N THR A 188 -0.89 -11.28 16.41
CA THR A 188 -0.22 -12.50 15.93
C THR A 188 1.28 -12.52 16.22
N ALA A 189 1.86 -11.39 16.63
CA ALA A 189 3.30 -11.24 16.80
C ALA A 189 3.87 -12.06 17.98
N ASP A 190 3.04 -12.36 18.99
CA ASP A 190 3.46 -13.09 20.20
C ASP A 190 3.51 -14.62 20.03
N CYS A 191 3.01 -15.17 18.91
CA CYS A 191 2.77 -16.61 18.79
C CYS A 191 3.73 -17.29 17.80
N HIS A 192 4.71 -18.03 18.36
CA HIS A 192 5.80 -18.70 17.64
C HIS A 192 5.39 -19.55 16.42
N LYS A 193 6.15 -19.39 15.33
CA LYS A 193 6.35 -20.25 14.12
C LYS A 193 5.15 -20.69 13.27
N SER A 194 3.93 -20.85 13.79
CA SER A 194 2.78 -21.37 13.02
C SER A 194 1.96 -20.31 12.26
N HIS A 195 2.29 -19.03 12.40
CA HIS A 195 1.46 -17.92 11.87
C HIS A 195 2.04 -17.19 10.66
N MET A 196 3.14 -17.68 10.08
CA MET A 196 3.77 -17.01 8.94
C MET A 196 2.81 -16.89 7.74
N GLU A 197 1.97 -17.90 7.50
CA GLU A 197 0.94 -17.83 6.46
C GLU A 197 -0.07 -16.71 6.72
N LEU A 198 -0.50 -16.54 7.98
CA LEU A 198 -1.43 -15.49 8.36
C LEU A 198 -0.80 -14.10 8.21
N VAL A 199 0.44 -13.92 8.67
CA VAL A 199 1.17 -12.64 8.51
C VAL A 199 1.32 -12.28 7.02
N ILE A 200 1.76 -13.23 6.18
CA ILE A 200 1.87 -13.01 4.72
C ILE A 200 0.51 -12.62 4.13
N THR A 201 -0.55 -13.31 4.54
CA THR A 201 -1.90 -13.08 4.04
C THR A 201 -2.45 -11.72 4.46
N ILE A 202 -2.19 -11.29 5.70
CA ILE A 202 -2.54 -9.96 6.22
C ILE A 202 -1.80 -8.86 5.46
N ILE A 203 -0.47 -8.97 5.30
CA ILE A 203 0.32 -7.96 4.58
C ILE A 203 -0.11 -7.91 3.10
N SER A 204 -0.39 -9.06 2.49
CA SER A 204 -0.90 -9.12 1.11
C SER A 204 -2.27 -8.45 0.98
N ALA A 205 -3.16 -8.61 1.96
CA ALA A 205 -4.46 -7.93 1.98
C ALA A 205 -4.31 -6.42 2.19
N LEU A 206 -3.38 -5.98 3.06
CA LEU A 206 -3.05 -4.56 3.23
C LEU A 206 -2.52 -3.96 1.93
N ASN A 207 -1.60 -4.64 1.24
CA ASN A 207 -1.09 -4.18 -0.06
C ASN A 207 -2.24 -4.00 -1.05
N ARG A 208 -3.11 -5.01 -1.23
CA ARG A 208 -4.26 -4.93 -2.14
C ARG A 208 -5.25 -3.82 -1.77
N LEU A 209 -5.40 -3.48 -0.50
CA LEU A 209 -6.25 -2.37 -0.05
C LEU A 209 -5.65 -0.98 -0.34
N VAL A 210 -4.32 -0.90 -0.37
CA VAL A 210 -3.58 0.38 -0.41
C VAL A 210 -3.05 0.70 -1.81
N ILE A 211 -2.76 -0.31 -2.65
CA ILE A 211 -2.28 -0.12 -4.04
C ILE A 211 -3.23 0.81 -4.79
N GLY A 212 -2.68 1.90 -5.33
CA GLY A 212 -3.44 2.92 -6.06
C GLY A 212 -4.48 3.71 -5.26
N SER A 213 -4.63 3.47 -3.95
CA SER A 213 -5.63 4.08 -3.08
C SER A 213 -5.04 5.20 -2.24
N VAL A 214 -5.42 6.46 -2.55
CA VAL A 214 -4.97 7.64 -1.79
C VAL A 214 -5.43 7.57 -0.33
N GLU A 215 -6.72 7.30 -0.10
CA GLU A 215 -7.28 7.17 1.25
C GLU A 215 -6.61 6.03 2.05
N GLY A 216 -6.29 4.92 1.38
CA GLY A 216 -5.59 3.80 1.99
C GLY A 216 -4.17 4.18 2.44
N LYS A 217 -3.42 4.88 1.58
CA LYS A 217 -2.07 5.38 1.90
C LYS A 217 -2.09 6.38 3.04
N GLU A 218 -2.98 7.36 3.00
CA GLU A 218 -3.16 8.34 4.08
C GLU A 218 -3.52 7.66 5.40
N ARG A 219 -4.40 6.63 5.35
CA ARG A 219 -4.74 5.87 6.56
C ARG A 219 -3.52 5.14 7.11
N MET A 220 -2.76 4.45 6.27
CA MET A 220 -1.52 3.74 6.66
C MET A 220 -0.53 4.68 7.34
N VAL A 221 -0.29 5.87 6.79
CA VAL A 221 0.59 6.87 7.40
C VAL A 221 0.02 7.36 8.74
N LYS A 222 -1.27 7.70 8.79
CA LYS A 222 -1.95 8.23 9.99
C LYS A 222 -1.92 7.27 11.18
N VAL A 223 -1.94 5.96 10.93
CA VAL A 223 -1.91 4.93 11.99
C VAL A 223 -0.53 4.30 12.18
N SER A 224 0.50 4.87 11.57
CA SER A 224 1.87 4.32 11.56
C SER A 224 1.91 2.85 11.15
N GLY A 225 1.07 2.47 10.17
CA GLY A 225 0.85 1.10 9.75
C GLY A 225 2.12 0.41 9.26
N TYR A 226 2.97 1.11 8.50
CA TYR A 226 4.25 0.56 8.05
C TYR A 226 5.17 0.23 9.23
N SER A 227 5.31 1.13 10.21
CA SER A 227 6.11 0.85 11.41
C SER A 227 5.59 -0.36 12.18
N ARG A 228 4.27 -0.47 12.40
CA ARG A 228 3.65 -1.62 13.06
C ARG A 228 3.92 -2.94 12.35
N ILE A 229 3.87 -2.94 11.01
CA ILE A 229 4.23 -4.12 10.22
C ILE A 229 5.66 -4.55 10.54
N PHE A 230 6.64 -3.64 10.44
CA PHE A 230 8.04 -3.98 10.66
C PHE A 230 8.34 -4.32 12.13
N ASP A 231 7.69 -3.68 13.10
CA ASP A 231 7.81 -4.04 14.52
C ASP A 231 7.33 -5.46 14.79
N CYS A 232 6.22 -5.89 14.16
CA CYS A 232 5.77 -7.28 14.20
C CYS A 232 6.79 -8.23 13.54
N LEU A 233 7.36 -7.85 12.39
CA LEU A 233 8.34 -8.69 11.69
C LEU A 233 9.64 -8.89 12.47
N ARG A 234 10.03 -7.98 13.37
CA ARG A 234 11.19 -8.17 14.27
C ARG A 234 11.01 -9.34 15.24
N LEU A 235 9.77 -9.66 15.59
CA LEU A 235 9.45 -10.74 16.53
C LEU A 235 9.46 -12.13 15.84
N ILE A 236 9.55 -12.17 14.51
CA ILE A 236 9.53 -13.40 13.72
C ILE A 236 10.96 -13.89 13.48
N GLU A 237 11.26 -15.14 13.88
CA GLU A 237 12.63 -15.70 13.86
C GLU A 237 13.28 -15.80 12.48
N ALA A 238 12.52 -16.05 11.40
CA ALA A 238 13.06 -16.15 10.05
C ALA A 238 12.01 -15.78 8.98
N PRO A 239 12.22 -14.72 8.19
CA PRO A 239 11.29 -14.37 7.11
C PRO A 239 11.41 -15.37 5.96
N THR A 240 10.28 -15.77 5.41
CA THR A 240 10.26 -16.60 4.19
C THR A 240 10.49 -15.74 2.95
N LYS A 241 10.96 -16.34 1.86
CA LYS A 241 11.08 -15.66 0.56
C LYS A 241 9.76 -15.01 0.13
N LYS A 242 8.63 -15.69 0.36
CA LYS A 242 7.29 -15.18 0.04
C LYS A 242 6.94 -13.92 0.83
N LEU A 243 7.37 -13.82 2.09
CA LEU A 243 7.21 -12.60 2.86
C LEU A 243 8.01 -11.45 2.24
N LEU A 244 9.27 -11.69 1.87
CA LEU A 244 10.10 -10.68 1.21
C LEU A 244 9.48 -10.20 -0.11
N GLU A 245 8.96 -11.11 -0.92
CA GLU A 245 8.23 -10.79 -2.15
C GLU A 245 7.00 -9.90 -1.87
N VAL A 246 6.20 -10.22 -0.86
CA VAL A 246 5.05 -9.39 -0.46
C VAL A 246 5.47 -8.00 0.03
N LEU A 247 6.63 -7.87 0.70
CA LEU A 247 7.16 -6.57 1.12
C LEU A 247 7.70 -5.77 -0.07
N ILE A 248 8.29 -6.42 -1.07
CA ILE A 248 8.67 -5.74 -2.33
C ILE A 248 7.43 -5.23 -3.06
N ALA A 249 6.38 -6.04 -3.16
CA ALA A 249 5.11 -5.62 -3.75
C ALA A 249 4.50 -4.37 -3.07
N MET A 250 4.82 -4.13 -1.78
CA MET A 250 4.36 -2.96 -1.04
C MET A 250 5.01 -1.64 -1.51
N ILE A 251 6.28 -1.69 -1.92
CA ILE A 251 7.03 -0.51 -2.40
C ILE A 251 6.90 -0.30 -3.92
N THR A 252 6.69 -1.38 -4.67
CA THR A 252 6.51 -1.33 -6.13
C THR A 252 5.06 -1.16 -6.56
N GLU A 253 4.10 -1.50 -5.69
CA GLU A 253 2.67 -1.60 -6.02
C GLU A 253 2.36 -2.58 -7.16
N GLU A 254 3.23 -3.57 -7.36
CA GLU A 254 3.06 -4.64 -8.35
C GLU A 254 2.78 -5.98 -7.65
N GLU A 255 1.70 -6.66 -8.04
CA GLU A 255 1.28 -7.93 -7.42
C GLU A 255 2.15 -9.11 -7.85
N ASP A 256 2.68 -9.09 -9.08
CA ASP A 256 3.48 -10.18 -9.63
C ASP A 256 4.94 -9.74 -9.83
N ILE A 257 5.85 -10.32 -9.06
CA ILE A 257 7.30 -10.11 -9.22
C ILE A 257 7.81 -10.97 -10.37
N ILE A 258 7.58 -10.52 -11.60
CA ILE A 258 8.03 -11.25 -12.80
C ILE A 258 9.50 -10.93 -13.09
N CYS A 259 9.91 -9.66 -12.98
CA CYS A 259 11.26 -9.20 -13.27
C CYS A 259 11.65 -8.00 -12.39
N LEU A 260 12.62 -8.17 -11.50
CA LEU A 260 13.09 -7.09 -10.62
C LEU A 260 13.64 -5.87 -11.38
N LYS A 261 14.18 -6.08 -12.58
CA LYS A 261 14.80 -5.01 -13.38
C LYS A 261 13.81 -4.03 -13.99
N ASP A 262 12.54 -4.42 -14.11
CA ASP A 262 11.50 -3.54 -14.67
C ASP A 262 10.71 -2.81 -13.57
N MET A 263 10.89 -3.24 -12.30
CA MET A 263 10.20 -2.69 -11.15
C MET A 263 10.60 -1.24 -10.88
N LYS A 264 9.61 -0.42 -10.55
CA LYS A 264 9.81 0.98 -10.19
C LYS A 264 9.38 1.23 -8.75
N LEU A 265 10.00 2.20 -8.11
CA LEU A 265 9.57 2.66 -6.80
C LEU A 265 8.31 3.52 -6.97
N VAL A 266 7.19 3.06 -6.42
CA VAL A 266 5.91 3.77 -6.45
C VAL A 266 5.52 4.27 -5.07
N ASN A 267 5.69 3.43 -4.04
CA ASN A 267 5.39 3.76 -2.66
C ASN A 267 6.68 3.81 -1.83
N SER A 268 7.09 5.01 -1.43
CA SER A 268 8.32 5.20 -0.65
C SER A 268 8.13 5.21 0.86
N GLU A 269 6.90 5.31 1.35
CA GLU A 269 6.60 5.34 2.79
C GLU A 269 7.18 4.14 3.58
N PRO A 270 7.18 2.89 3.07
CA PRO A 270 7.73 1.77 3.82
C PRO A 270 9.26 1.70 3.79
N LEU A 271 9.95 2.45 2.91
CA LEU A 271 11.39 2.26 2.65
C LEU A 271 12.25 2.41 3.90
N VAL A 272 12.01 3.44 4.71
CA VAL A 272 12.81 3.71 5.90
C VAL A 272 12.67 2.59 6.93
N PRO A 273 11.45 2.19 7.37
CA PRO A 273 11.27 1.01 8.20
C PRO A 273 11.89 -0.26 7.61
N PHE A 274 11.76 -0.46 6.29
CA PHE A 274 12.28 -1.63 5.60
C PHE A 274 13.82 -1.72 5.66
N VAL A 275 14.51 -0.60 5.46
CA VAL A 275 15.97 -0.53 5.58
C VAL A 275 16.43 -0.79 7.02
N HIS A 276 15.71 -0.30 8.02
CA HIS A 276 16.08 -0.57 9.41
C HIS A 276 15.92 -2.05 9.77
N TRP A 277 14.81 -2.67 9.36
CA TRP A 277 14.55 -4.10 9.60
C TRP A 277 15.55 -5.02 8.89
N MET A 278 16.08 -4.62 7.73
CA MET A 278 17.13 -5.37 7.01
C MET A 278 18.39 -5.66 7.87
N GLY A 279 18.66 -4.86 8.90
CA GLY A 279 19.77 -5.09 9.83
C GLY A 279 19.62 -6.33 10.71
N GLU A 280 18.40 -6.86 10.83
CA GLU A 280 18.06 -8.00 11.68
C GLU A 280 17.95 -9.31 10.88
N LEU A 281 18.11 -9.24 9.55
CA LEU A 281 18.05 -10.38 8.65
C LEU A 281 19.33 -11.22 8.68
N ALA A 282 19.20 -12.49 8.31
CA ALA A 282 20.33 -13.33 7.98
C ALA A 282 21.06 -12.83 6.72
N SER A 283 22.33 -13.23 6.56
CA SER A 283 23.25 -12.68 5.55
C SER A 283 22.69 -12.78 4.12
N ASP A 284 22.15 -13.92 3.70
CA ASP A 284 21.72 -14.10 2.31
C ASP A 284 20.44 -13.29 1.99
N GLU A 285 19.49 -13.23 2.92
CA GLU A 285 18.29 -12.39 2.83
C GLU A 285 18.66 -10.91 2.82
N GLN A 286 19.64 -10.51 3.64
CA GLN A 286 20.15 -9.14 3.69
C GLN A 286 20.79 -8.73 2.35
N VAL A 287 21.58 -9.62 1.73
CA VAL A 287 22.20 -9.37 0.42
C VAL A 287 21.14 -9.27 -0.67
N TRP A 288 20.19 -10.20 -0.70
CA TRP A 288 19.11 -10.18 -1.67
C TRP A 288 18.28 -8.89 -1.55
N LEU A 289 17.93 -8.49 -0.32
CA LEU A 289 17.15 -7.29 -0.08
C LEU A 289 17.92 -6.02 -0.45
N ALA A 290 19.21 -5.92 -0.07
CA ALA A 290 20.03 -4.76 -0.42
C ALA A 290 20.19 -4.59 -1.95
N CYS A 291 20.42 -5.70 -2.67
CA CYS A 291 20.48 -5.71 -4.13
C CYS A 291 19.14 -5.29 -4.75
N THR A 292 18.03 -5.84 -4.25
CA THR A 292 16.69 -5.54 -4.76
C THR A 292 16.30 -4.07 -4.53
N LEU A 293 16.58 -3.52 -3.34
CA LEU A 293 16.32 -2.12 -3.05
C LEU A 293 17.19 -1.19 -3.90
N GLU A 294 18.46 -1.56 -4.16
CA GLU A 294 19.32 -0.83 -5.09
C GLU A 294 18.70 -0.75 -6.48
N GLU A 295 18.29 -1.89 -7.04
CA GLU A 295 17.68 -1.94 -8.38
C GLU A 295 16.40 -1.08 -8.44
N ILE A 296 15.45 -1.31 -7.54
CA ILE A 296 14.14 -0.61 -7.55
C ILE A 296 14.30 0.91 -7.38
N CYS A 297 15.12 1.34 -6.41
CA CYS A 297 15.30 2.76 -6.10
C CYS A 297 16.08 3.51 -7.20
N THR A 298 16.87 2.79 -8.02
CA THR A 298 17.76 3.41 -9.01
C THR A 298 17.33 3.17 -10.47
N ASN A 299 16.30 2.34 -10.70
CA ASN A 299 15.87 1.91 -12.03
C ASN A 299 15.44 3.06 -12.96
N SER A 300 14.86 4.12 -12.41
CA SER A 300 14.36 5.25 -13.20
C SER A 300 14.63 6.59 -12.50
N LEU A 301 14.57 7.68 -13.28
CA LEU A 301 14.67 9.04 -12.72
C LEU A 301 13.59 9.29 -11.66
N GLN A 302 12.38 8.78 -11.91
CA GLN A 302 11.27 8.88 -10.96
C GLN A 302 11.56 8.08 -9.69
N SER A 303 12.08 6.85 -9.81
CA SER A 303 12.46 6.05 -8.64
C SER A 303 13.49 6.78 -7.78
N LYS A 304 14.50 7.40 -8.41
CA LYS A 304 15.53 8.17 -7.69
C LYS A 304 14.94 9.38 -6.99
N ALA A 305 14.05 10.13 -7.67
CA ALA A 305 13.37 11.28 -7.10
C ALA A 305 12.54 10.90 -5.86
N THR A 306 11.69 9.87 -5.99
CA THR A 306 10.85 9.38 -4.89
C THR A 306 11.70 8.81 -3.74
N ALA A 307 12.79 8.10 -4.04
CA ALA A 307 13.70 7.54 -3.05
C ALA A 307 14.42 8.64 -2.25
N CYS A 308 14.95 9.67 -2.92
CA CYS A 308 15.63 10.79 -2.23
C CYS A 308 14.68 11.54 -1.28
N GLN A 309 13.41 11.69 -1.66
CA GLN A 309 12.41 12.35 -0.80
C GLN A 309 12.00 11.53 0.43
N SER A 310 12.23 10.21 0.40
CA SER A 310 11.81 9.30 1.48
C SER A 310 12.73 9.29 2.71
N GLY A 311 13.94 9.86 2.60
CA GLY A 311 14.97 9.76 3.64
C GLY A 311 15.69 8.40 3.69
N VAL A 312 15.52 7.54 2.68
CA VAL A 312 16.19 6.22 2.59
C VAL A 312 17.71 6.34 2.70
N MET A 313 18.34 7.38 2.15
CA MET A 313 19.79 7.58 2.27
C MET A 313 20.25 7.71 3.72
N VAL A 314 19.50 8.45 4.54
CA VAL A 314 19.78 8.60 5.97
C VAL A 314 19.62 7.24 6.67
N ALA A 315 18.55 6.49 6.36
CA ALA A 315 18.30 5.17 6.93
C ALA A 315 19.42 4.17 6.60
N VAL A 316 19.91 4.16 5.35
CA VAL A 316 21.03 3.31 4.94
C VAL A 316 22.32 3.71 5.68
N CYS A 317 22.58 5.01 5.83
CA CYS A 317 23.74 5.46 6.60
C CYS A 317 23.65 5.05 8.09
N GLN A 318 22.45 5.12 8.67
CA GLN A 318 22.21 4.67 10.05
C GLN A 318 22.44 3.17 10.18
N LEU A 319 21.90 2.35 9.27
CA LEU A 319 22.09 0.91 9.25
C LEU A 319 23.57 0.52 9.18
N LEU A 320 24.33 1.13 8.26
CA LEU A 320 25.78 0.90 8.11
C LEU A 320 26.59 1.34 9.34
N THR A 321 26.03 2.22 10.18
CA THR A 321 26.66 2.66 11.43
C THR A 321 26.32 1.75 12.61
N SER A 322 25.05 1.34 12.72
CA SER A 322 24.52 0.67 13.92
C SER A 322 24.62 -0.85 13.88
N ALA A 323 24.56 -1.48 12.70
CA ALA A 323 24.46 -2.93 12.56
C ALA A 323 25.70 -3.54 11.90
N THR A 324 25.96 -4.82 12.18
CA THR A 324 26.94 -5.62 11.43
C THR A 324 26.27 -6.13 10.16
N VAL A 325 26.44 -5.37 9.07
CA VAL A 325 25.90 -5.71 7.74
C VAL A 325 26.89 -6.62 7.01
N ASP A 326 26.39 -7.63 6.29
CA ASP A 326 27.19 -8.48 5.41
C ASP A 326 27.97 -7.62 4.40
N PRO A 327 29.27 -7.88 4.15
CA PRO A 327 30.07 -7.09 3.22
C PRO A 327 29.49 -7.00 1.80
N ARG A 328 28.80 -8.05 1.32
CA ARG A 328 28.13 -8.06 0.01
C ARG A 328 26.91 -7.14 0.03
N ALA A 329 26.11 -7.18 1.08
CA ALA A 329 24.97 -6.28 1.26
C ALA A 329 25.42 -4.82 1.39
N ALA A 330 26.47 -4.57 2.18
CA ALA A 330 27.06 -3.24 2.33
C ALA A 330 27.56 -2.66 0.99
N THR A 331 28.02 -3.52 0.07
CA THR A 331 28.40 -3.09 -1.29
C THR A 331 27.21 -2.51 -2.04
N HIS A 332 26.09 -3.23 -2.10
CA HIS A 332 24.85 -2.77 -2.73
C HIS A 332 24.29 -1.50 -2.07
N LEU A 333 24.34 -1.41 -0.74
CA LEU A 333 23.92 -0.21 -0.01
C LEU A 333 24.78 1.03 -0.33
N VAL A 334 26.09 0.85 -0.52
CA VAL A 334 26.98 1.95 -0.94
C VAL A 334 26.73 2.34 -2.39
N LEU A 335 26.44 1.39 -3.29
CA LEU A 335 26.05 1.68 -4.68
C LEU A 335 24.73 2.44 -4.74
N LEU A 336 23.76 2.06 -3.91
CA LEU A 336 22.51 2.80 -3.74
C LEU A 336 22.77 4.25 -3.28
N ILE A 337 23.60 4.44 -2.24
CA ILE A 337 24.01 5.78 -1.79
C ILE A 337 24.66 6.56 -2.94
N GLU A 338 25.61 5.96 -3.67
CA GLU A 338 26.28 6.64 -4.79
C GLU A 338 25.27 7.11 -5.84
N SER A 339 24.34 6.24 -6.23
CA SER A 339 23.36 6.52 -7.28
C SER A 339 22.35 7.60 -6.88
N LEU A 340 21.86 7.57 -5.63
CA LEU A 340 20.94 8.57 -5.09
C LEU A 340 21.64 9.91 -4.84
N ALA A 341 22.80 9.90 -4.18
CA ALA A 341 23.58 11.11 -3.90
C ALA A 341 24.07 11.82 -5.18
N SER A 342 24.33 11.06 -6.25
CA SER A 342 24.64 11.63 -7.56
C SER A 342 23.43 12.30 -8.22
N TYR A 343 22.21 11.98 -7.78
CA TYR A 343 20.98 12.60 -8.26
C TYR A 343 20.58 13.81 -7.40
N SER A 344 20.52 13.66 -6.08
CA SER A 344 20.28 14.74 -5.12
C SER A 344 20.87 14.37 -3.76
N ILE A 345 21.43 15.35 -3.05
CA ILE A 345 21.97 15.16 -1.70
C ILE A 345 21.75 16.39 -0.85
N THR A 346 21.20 16.21 0.35
CA THR A 346 21.02 17.27 1.34
C THR A 346 22.25 17.43 2.23
N ALA A 347 22.39 18.58 2.89
CA ALA A 347 23.46 18.81 3.87
C ALA A 347 23.43 17.79 5.04
N ARG A 348 22.24 17.33 5.43
CA ARG A 348 22.06 16.29 6.46
C ARG A 348 22.61 14.95 6.00
N GLU A 349 22.29 14.53 4.78
CA GLU A 349 22.78 13.28 4.19
C GLU A 349 24.28 13.32 3.96
N LEU A 350 24.80 14.43 3.45
CA LEU A 350 26.24 14.63 3.25
C LEU A 350 27.00 14.53 4.57
N LYS A 351 26.47 15.10 5.65
CA LYS A 351 27.04 14.96 6.99
C LYS A 351 27.08 13.48 7.42
N GLN A 352 26.00 12.73 7.23
CA GLN A 352 25.95 11.30 7.58
C GLN A 352 26.94 10.46 6.76
N LEU A 353 27.05 10.74 5.45
CA LEU A 353 28.03 10.12 4.57
C LEU A 353 29.47 10.33 5.08
N PHE A 354 29.81 11.55 5.51
CA PHE A 354 31.14 11.83 6.07
C PHE A 354 31.36 11.23 7.45
N LEU A 355 30.31 11.06 8.26
CA LEU A 355 30.41 10.35 9.54
C LEU A 355 30.81 8.88 9.34
N LEU A 356 30.31 8.22 8.30
CA LEU A 356 30.69 6.85 7.95
C LEU A 356 32.17 6.69 7.55
N LEU A 357 32.83 7.77 7.11
CA LEU A 357 34.24 7.76 6.73
C LEU A 357 35.20 7.92 7.92
N ARG A 358 34.69 8.25 9.11
CA ARG A 358 35.51 8.45 10.31
C ARG A 358 36.22 7.16 10.73
N THR A 359 37.46 7.33 11.20
CA THR A 359 38.37 6.27 11.63
C THR A 359 38.19 5.83 13.07
N ASP A 360 37.44 6.59 13.87
CA ASP A 360 37.47 6.48 15.33
C ASP A 360 36.64 5.30 15.89
N GLN A 361 36.06 4.50 15.00
CA GLN A 361 35.34 3.27 15.37
C GLN A 361 36.34 2.10 15.34
N GLU A 362 36.49 1.37 16.44
CA GLU A 362 37.35 0.17 16.53
C GLU A 362 36.98 -0.93 15.51
N LYS A 363 35.82 -0.82 14.85
CA LYS A 363 35.37 -1.70 13.78
C LYS A 363 36.01 -1.33 12.44
N LYS A 364 36.76 -2.27 11.84
CA LYS A 364 37.20 -2.19 10.43
C LYS A 364 35.98 -2.28 9.51
N ASN A 365 35.49 -1.14 9.02
CA ASN A 365 34.43 -1.10 8.01
C ASN A 365 34.96 -1.61 6.66
N SER A 366 34.55 -2.81 6.26
CA SER A 366 34.95 -3.45 4.99
C SER A 366 34.59 -2.64 3.74
N PHE A 367 33.55 -1.80 3.84
CA PHE A 367 33.01 -0.98 2.75
C PHE A 367 33.64 0.42 2.64
N ARG A 368 34.63 0.78 3.47
CA ARG A 368 35.16 2.16 3.50
C ARG A 368 35.81 2.60 2.18
N ASN A 369 36.54 1.70 1.52
CA ASN A 369 37.15 2.00 0.21
C ASN A 369 36.07 2.22 -0.86
N LEU A 370 34.98 1.45 -0.80
CA LEU A 370 33.83 1.63 -1.68
C LEU A 370 33.15 2.98 -1.41
N LEU A 371 33.00 3.36 -0.13
CA LEU A 371 32.39 4.64 0.24
C LEU A 371 33.25 5.83 -0.23
N LEU A 372 34.58 5.75 -0.12
CA LEU A 372 35.49 6.76 -0.67
C LEU A 372 35.36 6.84 -2.20
N ALA A 373 35.31 5.69 -2.88
CA ALA A 373 35.10 5.65 -4.32
C ALA A 373 33.74 6.26 -4.71
N ALA A 374 32.68 5.97 -3.95
CA ALA A 374 31.36 6.54 -4.15
C ALA A 374 31.38 8.07 -4.02
N VAL A 375 32.01 8.64 -2.98
CA VAL A 375 32.16 10.09 -2.81
C VAL A 375 32.90 10.72 -4.00
N LEU A 376 33.98 10.10 -4.46
CA LEU A 376 34.71 10.56 -5.64
C LEU A 376 33.85 10.49 -6.92
N ASN A 377 33.01 9.47 -7.07
CA ASN A 377 32.11 9.33 -8.20
C ASN A 377 30.97 10.36 -8.16
N ILE A 378 30.39 10.62 -6.98
CA ILE A 378 29.36 11.65 -6.77
C ILE A 378 29.91 13.02 -7.19
N THR A 379 31.09 13.39 -6.69
CA THR A 379 31.73 14.67 -7.03
C THR A 379 32.11 14.77 -8.51
N ARG A 380 32.59 13.68 -9.13
CA ARG A 380 32.89 13.65 -10.56
C ARG A 380 31.63 13.82 -11.42
N LYS A 381 30.54 13.13 -11.07
CA LYS A 381 29.25 13.25 -11.75
C LYS A 381 28.67 14.66 -11.60
N ALA A 382 28.75 15.26 -10.41
CA ALA A 382 28.37 16.65 -10.20
C ALA A 382 29.17 17.61 -11.10
N GLY A 383 30.47 17.38 -11.27
CA GLY A 383 31.32 18.16 -12.19
C GLY A 383 31.00 17.97 -13.68
N LEU A 384 30.34 16.87 -14.06
CA LEU A 384 29.92 16.58 -15.44
C LEU A 384 28.48 17.03 -15.72
N GLN A 385 27.62 17.08 -14.70
CA GLN A 385 26.17 17.31 -14.79
C GLN A 385 25.79 18.80 -14.66
N LEU A 386 26.46 19.65 -15.43
CA LEU A 386 26.22 21.09 -15.58
C LEU A 386 26.88 22.00 -14.53
N HIS A 387 27.79 22.84 -15.03
CA HIS A 387 28.22 24.04 -14.34
C HIS A 387 27.04 25.02 -14.27
N CYS A 388 26.42 25.13 -13.10
CA CYS A 388 25.59 26.28 -12.79
C CYS A 388 26.52 27.47 -12.49
N ASP A 389 26.65 28.39 -13.43
CA ASP A 389 27.56 29.54 -13.32
C ASP A 389 27.08 30.54 -12.25
N SER A 390 25.79 30.58 -11.96
CA SER A 390 25.19 31.54 -11.03
C SER A 390 23.91 30.99 -10.40
N TYR A 391 23.81 31.13 -9.09
CA TYR A 391 22.62 30.83 -8.31
C TYR A 391 21.91 32.15 -7.99
N PHE A 392 20.59 32.16 -8.13
CA PHE A 392 19.75 33.29 -7.75
C PHE A 392 18.54 32.75 -6.99
N ASP A 393 18.13 33.50 -5.99
CA ASP A 393 16.92 33.24 -5.20
C ASP A 393 16.04 34.48 -5.29
N VAL A 394 14.73 34.28 -5.45
CA VAL A 394 13.74 35.35 -5.62
C VAL A 394 12.71 35.16 -4.52
N GLU A 395 12.99 35.77 -3.36
CA GLU A 395 12.15 35.67 -2.17
C GLU A 395 11.25 36.91 -2.04
N ASP A 396 11.80 38.10 -2.31
CA ASP A 396 11.13 39.39 -2.21
C ASP A 396 10.62 39.91 -3.56
N GLN A 397 9.60 40.78 -3.53
CA GLN A 397 9.00 41.38 -4.74
C GLN A 397 10.00 42.24 -5.56
N THR A 398 11.08 42.67 -4.93
CA THR A 398 12.13 43.49 -5.54
C THR A 398 13.29 42.66 -6.07
N ASP A 399 13.32 41.36 -5.79
CA ASP A 399 14.38 40.48 -6.24
C ASP A 399 14.25 40.26 -7.74
N GLY A 400 15.37 40.34 -8.45
CA GLY A 400 15.40 40.18 -9.89
C GLY A 400 16.80 40.17 -10.47
N ILE A 401 16.91 39.59 -11.65
CA ILE A 401 18.13 39.52 -12.43
C ILE A 401 18.23 40.81 -13.24
N THR A 402 19.20 41.65 -12.91
CA THR A 402 19.43 42.89 -13.65
C THR A 402 20.11 42.58 -14.98
N ILE A 403 19.46 42.94 -16.08
CA ILE A 403 20.02 42.85 -17.43
C ILE A 403 20.44 44.24 -17.91
N THR A 404 21.57 44.32 -18.62
CA THR A 404 21.99 45.57 -19.26
C THR A 404 20.94 46.03 -20.26
N ASP A 405 20.66 47.33 -20.31
CA ASP A 405 19.71 47.92 -21.26
C ASP A 405 19.94 47.35 -22.67
N MET A 406 18.89 46.74 -23.23
CA MET A 406 18.93 46.01 -24.50
C MET A 406 19.20 46.96 -25.68
N ARG A 407 20.45 47.39 -25.84
CA ARG A 407 20.91 48.15 -27.00
C ARG A 407 20.91 47.20 -28.19
N LYS A 408 19.95 47.38 -29.11
CA LYS A 408 19.81 46.71 -30.43
C LYS A 408 20.91 45.68 -30.71
N TRP A 409 20.64 44.40 -30.44
CA TRP A 409 21.53 43.33 -30.84
C TRP A 409 21.52 43.22 -32.38
N ASN A 410 22.68 43.05 -32.98
CA ASN A 410 22.80 42.96 -34.44
C ASN A 410 22.25 41.60 -34.91
N GLY A 411 20.97 41.53 -35.30
CA GLY A 411 20.35 40.30 -35.83
C GLY A 411 18.83 40.38 -35.96
N ALA A 412 18.23 39.45 -36.69
CA ALA A 412 16.79 39.40 -36.98
C ALA A 412 15.91 38.84 -35.83
N VAL A 413 16.53 38.44 -34.70
CA VAL A 413 15.83 37.88 -33.53
C VAL A 413 15.99 38.84 -32.37
N TYR A 414 14.90 39.50 -31.97
CA TYR A 414 14.85 40.41 -30.84
C TYR A 414 14.55 39.62 -29.56
N GLY A 415 15.59 39.17 -28.86
CA GLY A 415 15.42 38.49 -27.56
C GLY A 415 16.71 37.84 -27.08
N PHE A 416 16.68 37.38 -25.83
CA PHE A 416 17.70 36.49 -25.26
C PHE A 416 17.05 35.19 -24.82
N SER A 417 17.77 34.09 -24.95
CA SER A 417 17.39 32.79 -24.39
C SER A 417 18.33 32.50 -23.24
N PHE A 418 17.80 31.97 -22.15
CA PHE A 418 18.59 31.48 -21.03
C PHE A 418 18.12 30.08 -20.65
N HIS A 419 19.03 29.30 -20.09
CA HIS A 419 18.72 28.02 -19.49
C HIS A 419 18.86 28.18 -17.98
N CYS A 420 17.80 27.86 -17.25
CA CYS A 420 17.83 27.85 -15.78
C CYS A 420 17.33 26.52 -15.26
N TRP A 421 17.74 26.21 -14.04
CA TRP A 421 17.26 25.06 -13.29
C TRP A 421 16.33 25.57 -12.22
N LEU A 422 15.15 24.96 -12.11
CA LEU A 422 14.15 25.37 -11.14
C LEU A 422 14.13 24.38 -9.98
N ARG A 423 14.36 24.89 -8.77
CA ARG A 423 14.13 24.13 -7.57
C ARG A 423 12.63 24.06 -7.30
N LEU A 424 12.01 22.92 -7.56
CA LEU A 424 10.58 22.69 -7.33
C LEU A 424 10.28 22.08 -5.96
N GLU A 425 11.29 21.89 -5.12
CA GLU A 425 11.10 21.33 -3.77
C GLU A 425 10.18 22.23 -2.93
N PRO A 426 9.21 21.64 -2.18
CA PRO A 426 8.37 22.41 -1.29
C PRO A 426 9.22 22.97 -0.13
N ILE A 427 9.40 24.29 -0.09
CA ILE A 427 9.98 24.97 1.07
C ILE A 427 8.95 24.91 2.20
N HIS A 428 9.26 24.20 3.29
CA HIS A 428 8.45 24.21 4.51
C HIS A 428 8.59 25.56 5.21
N VAL A 429 7.72 26.51 4.85
CA VAL A 429 7.65 27.82 5.52
C VAL A 429 7.13 27.60 6.95
N SER A 430 7.98 27.87 7.93
CA SER A 430 7.75 27.56 9.35
C SER A 430 6.82 28.55 10.07
N SER A 431 6.10 29.43 9.35
CA SER A 431 5.31 30.50 9.94
C SER A 431 3.92 30.62 9.30
N PRO A 432 2.83 30.60 10.10
CA PRO A 432 1.46 30.77 9.61
C PRO A 432 1.06 32.24 9.38
N ILE A 433 1.98 33.20 9.50
CA ILE A 433 1.64 34.64 9.56
C ILE A 433 1.87 35.39 8.24
N ASN A 434 2.64 34.86 7.29
CA ASN A 434 2.82 35.52 6.00
C ASN A 434 1.98 34.81 4.93
N THR A 435 1.16 35.57 4.23
CA THR A 435 0.66 35.20 2.89
C THR A 435 1.82 34.56 2.11
N PRO A 436 1.62 33.40 1.47
CA PRO A 436 2.71 32.75 0.74
C PRO A 436 3.32 33.78 -0.22
N PRO A 437 4.66 34.00 -0.18
CA PRO A 437 5.29 34.93 -1.11
C PRO A 437 4.90 34.51 -2.53
N ARG A 438 4.55 35.50 -3.36
CA ARG A 438 4.20 35.26 -4.76
C ARG A 438 5.41 34.60 -5.41
N ARG A 439 5.27 33.32 -5.81
CA ARG A 439 6.36 32.57 -6.44
C ARG A 439 6.56 33.08 -7.86
N GLN A 440 7.66 33.78 -8.10
CA GLN A 440 8.13 34.16 -9.43
C GLN A 440 9.21 33.15 -9.85
N ILE A 441 9.13 32.66 -11.09
CA ILE A 441 10.14 31.80 -11.71
C ILE A 441 11.36 32.63 -12.08
N PHE A 442 11.13 33.83 -12.60
CA PHE A 442 12.17 34.82 -12.87
C PHE A 442 11.58 36.23 -12.87
N ASN A 443 12.44 37.20 -12.55
CA ASN A 443 12.14 38.63 -12.68
C ASN A 443 13.35 39.30 -13.36
N PHE A 444 13.24 39.66 -14.64
CA PHE A 444 14.32 40.34 -15.37
C PHE A 444 14.09 41.85 -15.39
N LEU A 445 15.02 42.62 -14.84
CA LEU A 445 14.92 44.07 -14.72
C LEU A 445 16.02 44.76 -15.53
N THR A 446 15.68 45.78 -16.31
CA THR A 446 16.67 46.69 -16.89
C THR A 446 17.21 47.64 -15.84
N THR A 447 18.31 48.36 -16.14
CA THR A 447 18.86 49.37 -15.23
C THR A 447 17.89 50.54 -14.95
N GLN A 448 16.84 50.66 -15.77
CA GLN A 448 15.78 51.66 -15.63
C GLN A 448 14.55 51.12 -14.85
N GLY A 449 14.62 49.90 -14.31
CA GLY A 449 13.54 49.31 -13.50
C GLY A 449 12.35 48.79 -14.32
N THR A 450 12.49 48.67 -15.65
CA THR A 450 11.47 48.06 -16.52
C THR A 450 11.85 46.63 -16.86
N GLY A 451 10.90 45.71 -16.87
CA GLY A 451 11.22 44.28 -16.88
C GLY A 451 10.07 43.34 -17.24
N ILE A 452 10.38 42.04 -17.21
CA ILE A 452 9.44 40.94 -17.43
C ILE A 452 9.52 39.99 -16.24
N GLU A 453 8.36 39.68 -15.66
CA GLU A 453 8.17 38.65 -14.63
C GLU A 453 7.41 37.44 -15.20
N ALA A 454 7.69 36.24 -14.67
CA ALA A 454 6.92 35.02 -14.93
C ALA A 454 6.75 34.17 -13.68
#